data_AF-A0A0B6WVR1-F1
#
_entry.id   AF-A0A0B6WVR1-F1
#
_cell.length_a   1.000
_cell.length_b   1.000
_cell.length_c   1.000
_cell.angle_alpha   90.00
_cell.angle_beta   90.00
_cell.angle_gamma   90.00
#
_symmetry.space_group_name_H-M   'P 1'
#
loop_
_entity.id
_entity.type
_entity.pdbx_description
1 polymer ?
#
loop_
_entity_poly.entity_id
_entity_poly.type
_entity_poly.pdbx_seq_one_letter_code
_entity_poly.pdbx_strand_id
1 'polypeptide(L)'
;MRILNDLRAKIWATVIAVFILGCATGAALSSLYHLKASSNARQMGNKKEAFFDELRRDLSLTDEQAAQIRLILDQTNEQFRQLRAEVRPRYEAIRQSARARIRAVLNPEQRAIFDAKIAQKDARRNEGEKDER
;
A
#
# COMPACT_ATOMS: atom_id res chain seq x y z
N MET A 1 -14.31 -14.89 -50.42
CA MET A 1 -14.78 -14.53 -49.06
C MET A 1 -14.35 -15.48 -47.93
N ARG A 2 -14.12 -16.78 -48.18
CA ARG A 2 -13.79 -17.78 -47.14
C ARG A 2 -12.44 -17.54 -46.42
N ILE A 3 -11.40 -17.19 -47.19
CA ILE A 3 -10.03 -16.94 -46.67
C ILE A 3 -9.96 -15.71 -45.74
N LEU A 4 -10.78 -14.69 -45.99
CA LEU A 4 -10.85 -13.47 -45.17
C LEU A 4 -11.48 -13.73 -43.79
N ASN A 5 -12.44 -14.67 -43.69
CA ASN A 5 -13.06 -15.04 -42.41
C ASN A 5 -12.13 -15.89 -41.54
N ASP A 6 -11.36 -16.80 -42.14
CA ASP A 6 -10.36 -17.58 -41.40
C ASP A 6 -9.22 -16.71 -40.85
N LEU A 7 -8.82 -15.68 -41.61
CA LEU A 7 -7.81 -14.72 -41.15
C LEU A 7 -8.34 -13.87 -39.99
N ARG A 8 -9.59 -13.39 -40.08
CA ARG A 8 -10.25 -12.65 -39.01
C ARG A 8 -10.42 -13.51 -37.75
N ALA A 9 -10.84 -14.77 -37.89
CA ALA A 9 -10.98 -15.69 -36.76
C ALA A 9 -9.64 -15.93 -36.06
N LYS A 10 -8.54 -16.09 -36.82
CA LYS A 10 -7.19 -16.23 -36.27
C LYS A 10 -6.72 -14.98 -35.52
N ILE A 11 -7.00 -13.78 -36.06
CA ILE A 11 -6.66 -12.51 -35.40
C ILE A 11 -7.46 -12.34 -34.10
N TRP A 12 -8.76 -12.64 -34.11
CA TRP A 12 -9.56 -12.59 -32.89
C TRP A 12 -9.11 -13.63 -31.85
N ALA A 13 -8.74 -14.83 -32.28
CA ALA A 13 -8.20 -15.86 -31.39
C ALA A 13 -6.89 -15.42 -30.71
N THR A 14 -5.98 -14.75 -31.43
CA THR A 14 -4.74 -14.25 -30.82
C THR A 14 -5.00 -13.10 -29.86
N VAL A 15 -5.90 -12.18 -30.18
CA VAL A 15 -6.28 -11.07 -29.28
C VAL A 15 -6.91 -11.60 -27.99
N ILE A 16 -7.83 -12.57 -28.10
CA ILE A 16 -8.47 -13.19 -26.93
C ILE A 16 -7.42 -13.94 -26.09
N ALA A 17 -6.49 -14.66 -26.72
CA ALA A 17 -5.43 -15.36 -25.99
C ALA A 17 -4.53 -14.40 -25.21
N VAL A 18 -4.12 -13.29 -25.81
CA VAL A 18 -3.32 -12.25 -25.13
C VAL A 18 -4.11 -11.59 -24.01
N PHE A 19 -5.40 -11.34 -24.21
CA PHE A 19 -6.28 -10.77 -23.19
C PHE A 19 -6.43 -11.71 -21.98
N ILE A 20 -6.65 -13.01 -22.21
CA ILE A 20 -6.74 -14.02 -21.14
C ILE A 20 -5.41 -14.11 -20.37
N LEU A 21 -4.27 -14.09 -21.07
CA LEU A 21 -2.94 -14.07 -20.42
C LEU A 21 -2.73 -12.81 -19.58
N GLY A 22 -3.18 -11.65 -20.09
CA GLY A 22 -3.16 -10.39 -19.36
C GLY A 22 -4.03 -10.43 -18.10
N CYS A 23 -5.26 -10.95 -18.19
CA CYS A 23 -6.15 -11.13 -17.05
C CYS A 23 -5.58 -12.11 -16.02
N ALA A 24 -5.02 -13.24 -16.46
CA ALA A 24 -4.42 -14.24 -15.56
C ALA A 24 -3.22 -13.65 -14.81
N THR A 25 -2.39 -12.87 -15.50
CA THR A 25 -1.24 -12.19 -14.88
C THR A 25 -1.70 -11.11 -13.90
N GLY A 26 -2.72 -10.32 -14.27
CA GLY A 26 -3.34 -9.33 -13.38
C GLY A 26 -3.93 -9.95 -12.11
N ALA A 27 -4.64 -11.07 -12.24
CA ALA A 27 -5.23 -11.81 -11.13
C ALA A 27 -4.16 -12.43 -10.20
N ALA A 28 -3.10 -13.03 -10.78
CA ALA A 28 -2.00 -13.60 -10.01
C ALA A 28 -1.25 -12.53 -9.21
N LEU A 29 -0.98 -11.38 -9.83
CA LEU A 29 -0.33 -10.26 -9.15
C LEU A 29 -1.20 -9.73 -8.01
N SER A 30 -2.49 -9.47 -8.27
CA SER A 30 -3.46 -9.02 -7.26
C SER A 30 -3.56 -9.99 -6.08
N SER A 31 -3.59 -11.31 -6.33
CA SER A 31 -3.66 -12.32 -5.28
C SER A 31 -2.43 -12.30 -4.37
N LEU A 32 -1.23 -12.23 -4.94
CA LEU A 32 0.02 -12.09 -4.17
C LEU A 32 0.06 -10.80 -3.35
N TYR A 33 -0.45 -9.70 -3.89
CA TYR A 33 -0.57 -8.42 -3.19
C TYR A 33 -1.54 -8.52 -2.00
N HIS A 34 -2.71 -9.15 -2.16
CA HIS A 34 -3.68 -9.33 -1.09
C HIS A 34 -3.17 -10.26 0.04
N LEU A 35 -2.43 -11.31 -0.31
CA LEU A 35 -1.81 -12.21 0.68
C LEU A 35 -0.76 -11.49 1.52
N LYS A 36 0.07 -10.64 0.90
CA LYS A 36 1.12 -9.89 1.60
C LYS A 36 0.55 -8.76 2.47
N ALA A 37 -0.45 -8.03 1.99
CA ALA A 37 -1.17 -7.01 2.75
C ALA A 37 -1.84 -7.60 4.01
N SER A 38 -2.51 -8.75 3.85
CA SER A 38 -3.13 -9.48 4.98
C SER A 38 -2.09 -9.93 6.01
N SER A 39 -0.91 -10.37 5.58
CA SER A 39 0.15 -10.82 6.48
C SER A 39 0.72 -9.69 7.36
N ASN A 40 0.91 -8.49 6.80
CA ASN A 40 1.43 -7.34 7.52
C ASN A 40 0.41 -6.73 8.50
N ALA A 41 -0.86 -6.60 8.08
CA ALA A 41 -1.93 -6.13 8.95
C ALA A 41 -2.11 -7.05 10.16
N ARG A 42 -2.08 -8.37 9.93
CA ARG A 42 -2.12 -9.38 10.98
C ARG A 42 -0.90 -9.31 11.89
N GLN A 43 0.29 -9.07 11.34
CA GLN A 43 1.51 -8.89 12.13
C GLN A 43 1.46 -7.64 13.02
N MET A 44 0.90 -6.52 12.54
CA MET A 44 0.76 -5.29 13.33
C MET A 44 -0.30 -5.45 14.44
N GLY A 45 -1.43 -6.10 14.13
CA GLY A 45 -2.45 -6.46 15.12
C GLY A 45 -1.88 -7.35 16.23
N ASN A 46 -1.09 -8.36 15.86
CA ASN A 46 -0.42 -9.24 16.81
C ASN A 46 0.57 -8.50 17.73
N LYS A 47 1.25 -7.45 17.23
CA LYS A 47 2.16 -6.64 18.07
C LYS A 47 1.41 -5.77 19.07
N LYS A 48 0.27 -5.19 18.68
CA LYS A 48 -0.56 -4.39 19.59
C LYS A 48 -1.15 -5.27 20.70
N GLU A 49 -1.63 -6.46 20.34
CA GLU A 49 -2.16 -7.42 21.30
C GLU A 49 -1.05 -7.90 22.26
N ALA A 50 0.12 -8.25 21.72
CA ALA A 50 1.26 -8.66 22.55
C ALA A 50 1.69 -7.58 23.56
N PHE A 51 1.68 -6.31 23.16
CA PHE A 51 1.99 -5.19 24.06
C PHE A 51 0.93 -5.04 25.15
N PHE A 52 -0.36 -5.16 24.81
CA PHE A 52 -1.44 -5.09 25.79
C PHE A 52 -1.38 -6.28 26.77
N ASP A 53 -1.08 -7.48 26.27
CA ASP A 53 -0.93 -8.68 27.11
C ASP A 53 0.26 -8.57 28.07
N GLU A 54 1.37 -7.99 27.61
CA GLU A 54 2.53 -7.67 28.44
C GLU A 54 2.16 -6.66 29.54
N LEU A 55 1.49 -5.56 29.19
CA LEU A 55 0.97 -4.58 30.15
C LEU A 55 0.03 -5.20 31.18
N ARG A 56 -0.89 -6.06 30.72
CA ARG A 56 -1.87 -6.73 31.57
C ARG A 56 -1.18 -7.63 32.59
N ARG A 57 -0.18 -8.39 32.16
CA ARG A 57 0.60 -9.28 33.03
C ARG A 57 1.44 -8.46 34.00
N ASP A 58 2.22 -7.51 33.51
CA ASP A 58 3.23 -6.80 34.29
C ASP A 58 2.60 -5.88 35.34
N LEU A 59 1.40 -5.34 35.06
CA LEU A 59 0.63 -4.53 36.01
C LEU A 59 -0.41 -5.32 36.79
N SER A 60 -0.56 -6.63 36.53
CA SER A 60 -1.57 -7.49 37.16
C SER A 60 -2.98 -6.87 37.12
N LEU A 61 -3.39 -6.40 35.94
CA LEU A 61 -4.65 -5.67 35.77
C LEU A 61 -5.87 -6.57 36.08
N THR A 62 -6.86 -6.01 36.76
CA THR A 62 -8.19 -6.63 36.84
C THR A 62 -8.88 -6.58 35.48
N ASP A 63 -9.97 -7.35 35.32
CA ASP A 63 -10.74 -7.35 34.08
C ASP A 63 -11.32 -5.97 33.75
N GLU A 64 -11.82 -5.25 34.76
CA GLU A 64 -12.32 -3.88 34.60
C GLU A 64 -11.20 -2.92 34.16
N GLN A 65 -10.02 -3.00 34.78
CA GLN A 65 -8.88 -2.15 34.41
C GLN A 65 -8.39 -2.44 32.99
N ALA A 66 -8.29 -3.72 32.63
CA ALA A 66 -7.89 -4.15 31.31
C ALA A 66 -8.87 -3.65 30.24
N ALA A 67 -10.19 -3.75 30.50
CA ALA A 67 -11.21 -3.24 29.59
C ALA A 67 -11.10 -1.71 29.39
N GLN A 68 -10.90 -0.96 30.48
CA GLN A 68 -10.73 0.50 30.41
C GLN A 68 -9.46 0.90 29.65
N ILE A 69 -8.33 0.23 29.91
CA ILE A 69 -7.07 0.51 29.22
C ILE A 69 -7.18 0.18 27.73
N ARG A 70 -7.84 -0.92 27.37
CA ARG A 70 -8.08 -1.28 25.97
C ARG A 70 -8.87 -0.19 25.24
N LEU A 71 -9.93 0.32 25.88
CA LEU A 71 -10.72 1.44 25.35
C LEU A 71 -9.87 2.70 25.15
N ILE A 72 -9.02 3.05 26.12
CA ILE A 72 -8.12 4.21 26.02
C ILE A 72 -7.14 4.05 24.84
N LEU A 73 -6.53 2.87 24.69
CA LEU A 73 -5.60 2.59 23.61
C LEU A 73 -6.29 2.65 22.23
N ASP A 74 -7.52 2.14 22.12
CA ASP A 74 -8.30 2.19 20.89
C ASP A 74 -8.69 3.63 20.51
N GLN A 75 -9.17 4.42 21.47
CA GLN A 75 -9.46 5.84 21.27
C GLN A 75 -8.20 6.64 20.88
N THR A 76 -7.06 6.32 21.52
CA THR A 76 -5.78 6.96 21.20
C THR A 76 -5.31 6.60 19.79
N ASN A 77 -5.44 5.33 19.38
CA ASN A 77 -5.16 4.89 18.02
C ASN A 77 -6.01 5.67 17.00
N GLU A 78 -7.28 5.90 17.31
CA GLU A 78 -8.19 6.67 16.47
C GLU A 78 -7.74 8.14 16.33
N GLN A 79 -7.38 8.78 17.44
CA GLN A 79 -6.87 10.15 17.43
C GLN A 79 -5.61 10.28 16.57
N PHE A 80 -4.67 9.33 16.68
CA PHE A 80 -3.48 9.32 15.82
C PHE A 80 -3.82 9.12 14.34
N ARG A 81 -4.83 8.29 14.03
CA ARG A 81 -5.29 8.08 12.65
C ARG A 81 -5.85 9.38 12.06
N GLN A 82 -6.66 10.10 12.82
CA GLN A 82 -7.21 11.39 12.42
C GLN A 82 -6.12 12.44 12.21
N LEU A 83 -5.19 12.57 13.17
CA LEU A 83 -4.05 13.47 13.07
C LEU A 83 -3.20 13.17 11.83
N ARG A 84 -2.93 11.89 11.56
CA ARG A 84 -2.19 11.47 10.36
C ARG A 84 -2.92 11.89 9.09
N ALA A 85 -4.24 11.73 9.03
CA ALA A 85 -5.04 12.15 7.88
C ALA A 85 -4.95 13.66 7.63
N GLU A 86 -4.94 14.48 8.69
CA GLU A 86 -4.80 15.94 8.60
C GLU A 86 -3.39 16.37 8.16
N VAL A 87 -2.35 15.75 8.72
CA VAL A 87 -0.95 16.17 8.51
C VAL A 87 -0.37 15.63 7.20
N ARG A 88 -0.80 14.45 6.74
CA ARG A 88 -0.33 13.81 5.49
C ARG A 88 -0.32 14.75 4.27
N PRO A 89 -1.37 15.52 3.94
CA PRO A 89 -1.33 16.43 2.79
C PRO A 89 -0.25 17.52 2.93
N ARG A 90 -0.01 18.03 4.14
CA ARG A 90 1.04 19.03 4.40
C ARG A 90 2.43 18.44 4.14
N TYR A 91 2.65 17.21 4.61
CA TYR A 91 3.89 16.49 4.35
C TYR A 91 4.11 16.23 2.85
N GLU A 92 3.05 15.84 2.12
CA GLU A 92 3.11 15.66 0.67
C GLU A 92 3.47 16.94 -0.07
N ALA A 93 2.88 18.06 0.31
CA ALA A 93 3.17 19.36 -0.31
C ALA A 93 4.66 19.73 -0.17
N ILE A 94 5.22 19.57 1.04
CA ILE A 94 6.65 19.81 1.29
C ILE A 94 7.52 18.89 0.41
N ARG A 95 7.17 17.60 0.35
CA ARG A 95 7.88 16.60 -0.45
C ARG A 95 7.86 16.92 -1.94
N GLN A 96 6.70 17.31 -2.48
CA GLN A 96 6.55 17.69 -3.87
C GLN A 96 7.34 18.96 -4.21
N SER A 97 7.28 19.98 -3.34
CA SER A 97 8.06 21.21 -3.48
C SER A 97 9.56 20.93 -3.52
N ALA A 98 10.07 20.11 -2.60
CA ALA A 98 11.48 19.71 -2.59
C ALA A 98 11.88 19.00 -3.88
N ARG A 99 11.05 18.06 -4.39
CA ARG A 99 11.31 17.36 -5.64
C ARG A 99 11.35 18.30 -6.84
N ALA A 100 10.47 19.29 -6.91
CA ALA A 100 10.47 20.29 -7.98
C ALA A 100 11.76 21.13 -7.97
N ARG A 101 12.17 21.60 -6.78
CA ARG A 101 13.42 22.35 -6.61
C ARG A 101 14.66 21.53 -6.98
N ILE A 102 14.68 20.23 -6.63
CA ILE A 102 15.77 19.34 -7.04
C ILE A 102 15.79 19.18 -8.56
N ARG A 103 14.64 18.92 -9.21
CA ARG A 103 14.60 18.79 -10.69
C ARG A 103 15.13 20.02 -11.42
N ALA A 104 14.89 21.21 -10.87
CA ALA A 104 15.31 22.47 -11.49
C ALA A 104 16.84 22.61 -11.61
N VAL A 105 17.62 21.95 -10.73
CA VAL A 105 19.09 22.02 -10.74
C VAL A 105 19.75 20.84 -11.45
N LEU A 106 18.98 19.84 -11.89
CA LEU A 106 19.49 18.64 -12.56
C LEU A 106 19.50 18.79 -14.08
N ASN A 107 20.51 18.23 -14.72
CA ASN A 107 20.55 18.09 -16.17
C ASN A 107 19.55 17.02 -16.66
N PRO A 108 19.27 16.91 -17.98
CA PRO A 108 18.27 15.97 -18.49
C PRO A 108 18.49 14.50 -18.10
N GLU A 109 19.74 14.02 -18.15
CA GLU A 109 20.08 12.63 -17.81
C GLU A 109 19.87 12.36 -16.30
N GLN A 110 20.32 13.27 -15.46
CA GLN A 110 20.14 13.19 -14.01
C GLN A 110 18.67 13.25 -13.61
N ARG A 111 17.84 14.05 -14.30
CA ARG A 111 16.40 14.11 -14.06
C ARG A 111 15.74 12.75 -14.29
N ALA A 112 16.08 12.07 -15.39
CA ALA A 112 15.53 10.75 -15.68
C ALA A 112 15.85 9.73 -14.56
N ILE A 113 17.09 9.73 -14.07
CA ILE A 113 17.51 8.87 -12.94
C ILE A 113 16.76 9.23 -11.66
N PHE A 114 16.62 10.52 -11.37
CA PHE A 114 15.92 11.01 -10.18
C PHE A 114 14.43 10.64 -10.19
N ASP A 115 13.76 10.80 -11.32
CA ASP A 115 12.35 10.46 -11.48
C ASP A 115 12.10 8.96 -11.35
N ALA A 116 12.98 8.12 -11.92
CA ALA A 116 12.92 6.67 -11.73
C ALA A 116 13.08 6.26 -10.25
N LYS A 117 14.02 6.89 -9.52
CA LYS A 117 14.20 6.66 -8.08
C LYS A 117 12.97 7.10 -7.27
N ILE A 118 12.37 8.24 -7.60
CA ILE A 118 11.15 8.72 -6.94
C ILE A 118 10.01 7.74 -7.18
N ALA A 119 9.79 7.32 -8.43
CA ALA A 119 8.71 6.41 -8.78
C ALA A 119 8.82 5.09 -8.01
N GLN A 120 10.03 4.53 -7.90
CA GLN A 120 10.26 3.32 -7.09
C GLN A 120 9.94 3.56 -5.60
N LYS A 121 10.35 4.70 -5.04
CA LYS A 121 10.08 5.01 -3.62
C LYS A 121 8.59 5.23 -3.37
N ASP A 122 7.88 5.88 -4.28
CA ASP A 122 6.45 6.12 -4.15
C ASP A 122 5.64 4.84 -4.33
N ALA A 123 6.06 3.92 -5.21
CA ALA A 123 5.46 2.60 -5.34
C ALA A 123 5.53 1.83 -4.01
N ARG A 124 6.73 1.74 -3.40
CA ARG A 124 6.92 1.08 -2.09
C ARG A 124 6.09 1.73 -0.97
N ARG A 125 5.93 3.05 -0.99
CA ARG A 125 5.14 3.76 0.02
C ARG A 125 3.65 3.55 -0.17
N ASN A 126 3.16 3.62 -1.41
CA ASN A 126 1.76 3.38 -1.72
C ASN A 126 1.34 1.93 -1.41
N GLU A 127 2.27 0.98 -1.52
CA GLU A 127 2.08 -0.39 -1.03
C GLU A 127 1.85 -0.39 0.49
N GLY A 128 2.69 0.29 1.28
CA GLY A 128 2.50 0.37 2.74
C GLY A 128 1.30 1.20 3.20
N GLU A 129 0.89 2.24 2.48
CA GLU A 129 -0.25 3.09 2.84
C GLU A 129 -1.62 2.47 2.47
N LYS A 130 -1.65 1.51 1.53
CA LYS A 130 -2.85 0.71 1.25
C LYS A 130 -3.08 -0.38 2.30
N ASP A 131 -2.02 -0.84 2.96
CA ASP A 131 -2.10 -1.82 4.05
C ASP A 131 -2.64 -1.21 5.37
N GLU A 132 -2.61 0.13 5.52
CA GLU A 132 -3.11 0.85 6.71
C GLU A 132 -4.57 1.33 6.60
N ARG A 133 -5.22 1.25 5.41
CA ARG A 133 -6.60 1.71 5.16
C ARG A 133 -7.59 0.57 5.18
#